data_AF-A0A0B0D014-F1
#
_entry.id   AF-A0A0B0D014-F1
#
_cell.length_a   1.000
_cell.length_b   1.000
_cell.length_c   1.000
_cell.angle_alpha   90.00
_cell.angle_beta   90.00
_cell.angle_gamma   90.00
#
_symmetry.space_group_name_H-M   'P 1'
#
loop_
_entity.id
_entity.type
_entity.pdbx_description
1 polymer ?
#
loop_
_entity_poly.entity_id
_entity_poly.type
_entity_poly.pdbx_seq_one_letter_code
_entity_poly.pdbx_strand_id
1 'polypeptide(L)'
;MIMKVFVYGSLCKNLENHHYLKNSKLISEQAWVYGELFSDSSYYPVLIKNTYSKTFGELYEVDEATLEKLDRLEGFSEHDPNSLFLREKTTVFSLNQTTEAYTYFYPHKPAGAPVPHGNWKVARMIKKDKLHYFAFGSCMDNERFRTGKVDHLFQNVLGCGTLSGYDLTFSHHTPDGGRADIVEDELGKRKVEGLVYEVSQEALKYLYQREGVYREGYRPVVVDVQLKDQPLISA
;
A
#
# COMPACT_ATOMS: atom_id res chain seq x y z
N MET A 1 -16.02 10.46 -20.52
CA MET A 1 -14.56 10.52 -20.76
C MET A 1 -13.86 9.51 -19.83
N ILE A 2 -12.66 8.99 -20.15
CA ILE A 2 -11.87 8.17 -19.19
C ILE A 2 -10.85 9.07 -18.50
N MET A 3 -10.76 8.96 -17.18
CA MET A 3 -9.94 9.80 -16.30
C MET A 3 -9.15 8.94 -15.33
N LYS A 4 -8.04 9.47 -14.79
CA LYS A 4 -7.27 8.78 -13.75
C LYS A 4 -7.62 9.32 -12.37
N VAL A 5 -7.77 8.44 -11.39
CA VAL A 5 -8.02 8.79 -9.99
C VAL A 5 -7.03 8.03 -9.09
N PHE A 6 -6.33 8.78 -8.24
CA PHE A 6 -5.52 8.24 -7.16
C PHE A 6 -6.35 8.14 -5.87
N VAL A 7 -6.30 7.00 -5.19
CA VAL A 7 -7.01 6.75 -3.94
C VAL A 7 -6.03 6.25 -2.87
N TYR A 8 -6.23 6.67 -1.63
CA TYR A 8 -5.27 6.45 -0.53
C TYR A 8 -5.91 5.94 0.77
N GLY A 9 -7.22 5.68 0.75
CA GLY A 9 -8.04 5.41 1.93
C GLY A 9 -9.06 4.31 1.69
N SER A 10 -10.30 4.52 2.11
CA SER A 10 -11.39 3.52 2.06
C SER A 10 -11.69 2.94 0.68
N LEU A 11 -11.31 3.64 -0.39
CA LEU A 11 -11.47 3.25 -1.79
C LEU A 11 -10.41 2.25 -2.27
N CYS A 12 -9.28 2.10 -1.57
CA CYS A 12 -8.24 1.15 -1.96
C CYS A 12 -8.74 -0.30 -1.90
N LYS A 13 -8.18 -1.18 -2.73
CA LYS A 13 -8.54 -2.60 -2.87
C LYS A 13 -8.66 -3.30 -1.51
N ASN A 14 -9.72 -4.10 -1.36
CA ASN A 14 -10.08 -4.83 -0.13
C ASN A 14 -10.46 -3.95 1.07
N LEU A 15 -10.67 -2.64 0.88
CA LEU A 15 -11.22 -1.75 1.90
C LEU A 15 -12.70 -1.44 1.61
N GLU A 16 -13.36 -0.79 2.57
CA GLU A 16 -14.83 -0.71 2.69
C GLU A 16 -15.52 -0.17 1.43
N ASN A 17 -14.96 0.86 0.82
CA ASN A 17 -15.55 1.56 -0.32
C ASN A 17 -14.96 1.12 -1.66
N HIS A 18 -14.09 0.09 -1.70
CA HIS A 18 -13.51 -0.38 -2.95
C HIS A 18 -14.56 -0.84 -3.98
N HIS A 19 -15.76 -1.22 -3.53
CA HIS A 19 -16.86 -1.63 -4.41
C HIS A 19 -17.26 -0.57 -5.45
N TYR A 20 -16.93 0.72 -5.24
CA TYR A 20 -17.09 1.78 -6.24
C TYR A 20 -16.11 1.66 -7.42
N LEU A 21 -14.94 1.07 -7.20
CA LEU A 21 -13.84 0.92 -8.17
C LEU A 21 -13.66 -0.51 -8.69
N LYS A 22 -14.48 -1.47 -8.24
CA LYS A 22 -14.31 -2.91 -8.56
C LYS A 22 -14.25 -3.25 -10.06
N ASN A 23 -14.87 -2.42 -10.90
CA ASN A 23 -14.92 -2.59 -12.35
C ASN A 23 -13.99 -1.60 -13.08
N SER A 24 -13.32 -0.72 -12.35
CA SER A 24 -12.36 0.25 -12.86
C SER A 24 -11.03 -0.44 -13.11
N LYS A 25 -10.33 -0.04 -14.16
CA LYS A 25 -9.02 -0.61 -14.47
C LYS A 25 -7.99 -0.06 -13.48
N LEU A 26 -7.41 -0.94 -12.68
CA LEU A 26 -6.26 -0.64 -11.84
C LEU A 26 -5.03 -0.43 -12.72
N ILE A 27 -4.40 0.75 -12.61
CA ILE A 27 -3.14 1.09 -13.30
C ILE A 27 -1.94 0.70 -12.45
N SER A 28 -1.99 0.96 -11.14
CA SER A 28 -0.90 0.68 -10.21
C SER A 28 -1.44 0.54 -8.79
N GLU A 29 -1.13 -0.59 -8.15
CA GLU A 29 -1.34 -0.85 -6.73
C GLU A 29 -0.33 -0.12 -5.84
N GLN A 30 0.84 0.23 -6.38
CA GLN A 30 1.96 0.84 -5.66
C GLN A 30 2.24 2.28 -6.14
N ALA A 31 1.20 3.11 -6.16
CA ALA A 31 1.31 4.52 -6.51
C ALA A 31 1.48 5.41 -5.26
N TRP A 32 1.97 6.63 -5.45
CA TRP A 32 2.06 7.62 -4.39
C TRP A 32 1.98 9.07 -4.90
N VAL A 33 1.65 9.97 -4.00
CA VAL A 33 1.60 11.43 -4.21
C VAL A 33 2.37 12.15 -3.11
N TYR A 34 2.78 13.40 -3.37
CA TYR A 34 3.18 14.30 -2.29
C TYR A 34 1.94 14.78 -1.53
N GLY A 35 1.95 14.55 -0.22
CA GLY A 35 0.85 14.84 0.69
C GLY A 35 1.02 14.06 1.99
N GLU A 36 0.46 14.60 3.06
CA GLU A 36 0.54 13.99 4.39
C GLU A 36 -0.83 13.43 4.79
N LEU A 37 -0.83 12.15 5.16
CA LEU A 37 -2.04 11.40 5.47
C LEU A 37 -2.27 11.39 6.99
N PHE A 38 -3.49 11.68 7.43
CA PHE A 38 -3.87 11.69 8.84
C PHE A 38 -5.06 10.78 9.10
N SER A 39 -5.09 10.15 10.28
CA SER A 39 -6.29 9.48 10.78
C SER A 39 -7.16 10.54 11.46
N ASP A 40 -8.08 11.18 10.73
CA ASP A 40 -8.99 12.15 11.34
C ASP A 40 -10.07 11.44 12.19
N SER A 41 -10.90 12.21 12.89
CA SER A 41 -12.08 11.75 13.65
C SER A 41 -13.15 11.05 12.79
N SER A 42 -13.00 11.07 11.47
CA SER A 42 -13.75 10.24 10.52
C SER A 42 -13.27 8.79 10.54
N TYR A 43 -14.15 7.87 10.13
CA TYR A 43 -13.79 6.44 9.95
C TYR A 43 -12.70 6.18 8.88
N TYR A 44 -12.27 7.20 8.14
CA TYR A 44 -11.38 7.12 6.98
C TYR A 44 -10.29 8.21 7.04
N PRO A 45 -9.13 8.00 6.39
CA PRO A 45 -8.01 8.93 6.50
C PRO A 45 -8.22 10.17 5.60
N VAL A 46 -7.59 11.27 5.98
CA VAL A 46 -7.62 12.54 5.24
C VAL A 46 -6.24 12.88 4.69
N LEU A 47 -6.18 13.31 3.43
CA LEU A 47 -4.95 13.71 2.76
C LEU A 47 -4.83 15.23 2.74
N ILE A 48 -3.73 15.76 3.29
CA ILE A 48 -3.40 17.18 3.29
C ILE A 48 -2.27 17.44 2.31
N LYS A 49 -2.34 18.57 1.60
CA LYS A 49 -1.25 19.02 0.73
C LYS A 49 0.03 19.25 1.54
N ASN A 50 1.09 18.56 1.16
CA ASN A 50 2.43 18.68 1.74
C ASN A 50 3.44 18.31 0.64
N THR A 51 4.50 19.10 0.47
CA THR A 51 5.48 18.92 -0.63
C THR A 51 6.63 17.96 -0.28
N TYR A 52 6.69 17.48 0.95
CA TYR A 52 7.77 16.65 1.47
C TYR A 52 7.30 15.24 1.82
N SER A 53 6.14 15.14 2.48
CA SER A 53 5.56 13.87 2.90
C SER A 53 5.01 13.09 1.70
N LYS A 54 5.11 11.75 1.74
CA LYS A 54 4.54 10.87 0.72
C LYS A 54 3.34 10.14 1.28
N THR A 55 2.29 10.08 0.46
CA THR A 55 1.11 9.24 0.71
C THR A 55 1.02 8.16 -0.35
N PHE A 56 0.94 6.91 0.09
CA PHE A 56 0.86 5.72 -0.77
C PHE A 56 -0.59 5.27 -0.93
N GLY A 57 -0.89 4.80 -2.13
CA GLY A 57 -2.23 4.41 -2.53
C GLY A 57 -2.23 3.72 -3.89
N GLU A 58 -3.36 3.78 -4.56
CA GLU A 58 -3.62 3.05 -5.80
C GLU A 58 -4.11 4.03 -6.87
N LEU A 59 -3.81 3.73 -8.13
CA LEU A 59 -4.18 4.55 -9.28
C LEU A 59 -5.12 3.76 -10.20
N TYR A 60 -6.27 4.33 -10.53
CA TYR A 60 -7.30 3.71 -11.38
C TYR A 60 -7.67 4.56 -12.59
N GLU A 61 -8.07 3.92 -13.69
CA GLU A 61 -8.86 4.55 -14.75
C GLU A 61 -10.35 4.40 -14.43
N VAL A 62 -11.06 5.52 -14.40
CA VAL A 62 -12.49 5.59 -14.13
C VAL A 62 -13.20 6.31 -15.26
N ASP A 63 -14.46 5.94 -15.49
CA ASP A 63 -15.36 6.74 -16.32
C ASP A 63 -15.99 7.87 -15.50
N GLU A 64 -16.67 8.76 -16.21
CA GLU A 64 -17.34 9.93 -15.65
C GLU A 64 -18.43 9.54 -14.62
N ALA A 65 -19.22 8.50 -14.90
CA ALA A 65 -20.25 8.01 -14.00
C ALA A 65 -19.68 7.43 -12.69
N THR A 66 -18.50 6.80 -12.74
CA THR A 66 -17.78 6.34 -11.56
C THR A 66 -17.23 7.53 -10.79
N LEU A 67 -16.62 8.50 -11.48
CA LEU A 67 -16.10 9.69 -10.83
C LEU A 67 -17.18 10.47 -10.09
N GLU A 68 -18.37 10.65 -10.66
CA GLU A 68 -19.50 11.29 -9.98
C GLU A 68 -19.94 10.54 -8.72
N LYS A 69 -19.83 9.20 -8.70
CA LYS A 69 -20.13 8.41 -7.49
C LYS A 69 -19.07 8.66 -6.41
N LEU A 70 -17.81 8.80 -6.80
CA LEU A 70 -16.73 9.16 -5.88
C LEU A 70 -16.93 10.58 -5.35
N ASP A 71 -17.30 11.54 -6.20
CA ASP A 71 -17.59 12.91 -5.77
C ASP A 71 -18.68 12.94 -4.70
N ARG A 72 -19.78 12.20 -4.91
CA ARG A 72 -20.86 12.09 -3.91
C ARG A 72 -20.41 11.43 -2.62
N LEU A 73 -19.57 10.39 -2.70
CA LEU A 73 -19.04 9.69 -1.53
C LEU A 73 -18.14 10.60 -0.70
N GLU A 74 -17.25 11.34 -1.36
CA GLU A 74 -16.28 12.25 -0.74
C GLU A 74 -16.89 13.63 -0.46
N GLY A 75 -18.21 13.81 -0.67
CA GLY A 75 -18.90 15.08 -0.40
C GLY A 75 -18.33 16.26 -1.20
N PHE A 76 -17.83 16.02 -2.40
CA PHE A 76 -17.31 17.04 -3.31
C PHE A 76 -18.41 17.55 -4.26
N SER A 77 -18.44 18.87 -4.46
CA SER A 77 -19.23 19.54 -5.48
C SER A 77 -18.45 20.73 -6.05
N GLU A 78 -18.34 20.83 -7.36
CA GLU A 78 -17.61 21.92 -8.05
C GLU A 78 -18.18 23.31 -7.75
N HIS A 79 -19.45 23.39 -7.35
CA HIS A 79 -20.16 24.64 -7.07
C HIS A 79 -20.38 24.90 -5.57
N ASP A 80 -19.93 24.00 -4.69
CA ASP A 80 -20.09 24.16 -3.24
C ASP A 80 -18.74 24.47 -2.58
N PRO A 81 -18.52 25.71 -2.08
CA PRO A 81 -17.31 26.05 -1.35
C PRO A 81 -17.18 25.31 0.00
N ASN A 82 -18.25 24.65 0.47
CA ASN A 82 -18.28 23.85 1.69
C ASN A 82 -18.12 22.33 1.43
N SER A 83 -17.60 21.95 0.26
CA SER A 83 -17.28 20.56 -0.05
C SER A 83 -16.42 19.93 1.04
N LEU A 84 -16.76 18.70 1.45
CA LEU A 84 -16.06 17.98 2.52
C LEU A 84 -14.60 17.70 2.13
N PHE A 85 -14.40 17.28 0.87
CA PHE A 85 -13.09 17.17 0.24
C PHE A 85 -13.06 17.99 -1.04
N LEU A 86 -11.86 18.42 -1.44
CA LEU A 86 -11.61 19.08 -2.71
C LEU A 86 -11.01 18.08 -3.70
N ARG A 87 -11.68 17.87 -4.82
CA ARG A 87 -11.13 17.07 -5.92
C ARG A 87 -10.19 17.94 -6.75
N GLU A 88 -8.92 17.58 -6.78
CA GLU A 88 -7.90 18.29 -7.53
C GLU A 88 -7.01 17.35 -8.33
N LYS A 89 -6.41 17.87 -9.39
CA LYS A 89 -5.37 17.16 -10.13
C LYS A 89 -4.04 17.26 -9.38
N THR A 90 -3.34 16.15 -9.26
CA THR A 90 -1.98 16.09 -8.71
C THR A 90 -1.10 15.16 -9.52
N THR A 91 0.21 15.34 -9.39
CA THR A 91 1.20 14.41 -9.91
C THR A 91 1.21 13.15 -9.06
N VAL A 92 0.97 12.01 -9.71
CA VAL A 92 1.06 10.66 -9.14
C VAL A 92 2.30 9.98 -9.70
N PHE A 93 3.02 9.32 -8.81
CA PHE A 93 4.24 8.57 -9.12
C PHE A 93 3.98 7.08 -8.90
N SER A 94 4.41 6.25 -9.83
CA SER A 94 4.53 4.79 -9.69
C SER A 94 5.91 4.36 -10.21
N LEU A 95 6.20 3.06 -10.22
CA LEU A 95 7.54 2.50 -10.51
C LEU A 95 8.30 3.24 -11.62
N ASN A 96 7.70 3.32 -12.82
CA ASN A 96 8.33 3.94 -14.00
C ASN A 96 7.47 5.05 -14.63
N GLN A 97 6.40 5.48 -13.96
CA GLN A 97 5.45 6.42 -14.54
C GLN A 97 5.21 7.60 -13.60
N THR A 98 5.15 8.78 -14.21
CA THR A 98 4.68 10.01 -13.57
C THR A 98 3.51 10.50 -14.39
N THR A 99 2.34 10.65 -13.76
CA THR A 99 1.10 10.99 -14.48
C THR A 99 0.26 11.94 -13.65
N GLU A 100 -0.57 12.74 -14.32
CA GLU A 100 -1.57 13.56 -13.65
C GLU A 100 -2.83 12.72 -13.39
N ALA A 101 -3.38 12.81 -12.18
CA ALA A 101 -4.64 12.17 -11.82
C ALA A 101 -5.42 13.04 -10.84
N TYR A 102 -6.74 12.84 -10.78
CA TYR A 102 -7.56 13.40 -9.72
C TYR A 102 -7.27 12.69 -8.40
N THR A 103 -7.29 13.44 -7.30
CA THR A 103 -7.35 12.92 -5.93
C THR A 103 -8.24 13.84 -5.11
N TYR A 104 -8.64 13.38 -3.94
CA TYR A 104 -9.37 14.18 -2.97
C TYR A 104 -8.39 14.70 -1.92
N PHE A 105 -8.47 15.99 -1.60
CA PHE A 105 -7.70 16.61 -0.51
C PHE A 105 -8.66 17.13 0.54
N TYR A 106 -8.30 16.97 1.80
CA TYR A 106 -9.07 17.56 2.89
C TYR A 106 -8.65 19.03 3.05
N PRO A 107 -9.59 19.98 2.95
CA PRO A 107 -9.28 21.42 2.93
C PRO A 107 -9.02 22.00 4.33
N HIS A 108 -9.24 21.23 5.39
CA HIS A 108 -9.15 21.71 6.76
C HIS A 108 -7.94 21.14 7.50
N LYS A 109 -7.67 21.70 8.69
CA LYS A 109 -6.64 21.17 9.57
C LYS A 109 -7.08 19.79 10.08
N PRO A 110 -6.24 18.74 9.93
CA PRO A 110 -6.58 17.41 10.45
C PRO A 110 -6.62 17.43 11.98
N ALA A 111 -7.59 16.73 12.58
CA ALA A 111 -7.71 16.67 14.04
C ALA A 111 -6.94 15.50 14.68
N GLY A 112 -6.64 14.44 13.92
CA GLY A 112 -5.97 13.26 14.45
C GLY A 112 -4.49 13.14 14.06
N ALA A 113 -3.94 11.94 14.25
CA ALA A 113 -2.50 11.69 14.12
C ALA A 113 -2.07 11.39 12.68
N PRO A 114 -0.80 11.65 12.32
CA PRO A 114 -0.23 11.18 11.07
C PRO A 114 -0.39 9.66 10.92
N VAL A 115 -0.78 9.21 9.73
CA VAL A 115 -0.88 7.80 9.39
C VAL A 115 0.53 7.22 9.23
N PRO A 116 0.88 6.15 9.98
CA PRO A 116 2.17 5.50 9.87
C PRO A 116 2.53 5.15 8.42
N HIS A 117 3.77 5.47 8.03
CA HIS A 117 4.33 5.20 6.71
C HIS A 117 3.55 5.83 5.54
N GLY A 118 2.65 6.79 5.80
CA GLY A 118 1.82 7.42 4.76
C GLY A 118 0.93 6.43 4.01
N ASN A 119 0.62 5.26 4.61
CA ASN A 119 -0.10 4.18 3.93
C ASN A 119 -1.21 3.65 4.82
N TRP A 120 -2.46 3.86 4.40
CA TRP A 120 -3.62 3.47 5.18
C TRP A 120 -3.76 1.95 5.36
N LYS A 121 -3.45 1.16 4.33
CA LYS A 121 -3.48 -0.31 4.41
C LYS A 121 -2.49 -0.82 5.45
N VAL A 122 -1.27 -0.28 5.44
CA VAL A 122 -0.23 -0.63 6.42
C VAL A 122 -0.70 -0.24 7.82
N ALA A 123 -1.18 0.99 8.02
CA ALA A 123 -1.62 1.48 9.33
C ALA A 123 -2.76 0.65 9.94
N ARG A 124 -3.62 0.05 9.09
CA ARG A 124 -4.64 -0.90 9.53
C ARG A 124 -4.07 -2.28 9.80
N MET A 125 -3.20 -2.78 8.94
CA MET A 125 -2.60 -4.10 9.07
C MET A 125 -1.82 -4.21 10.38
N ILE A 126 -0.94 -3.24 10.68
CA ILE A 126 -0.05 -3.28 11.85
C ILE A 126 -0.78 -3.17 13.20
N LYS A 127 -2.09 -2.90 13.23
CA LYS A 127 -2.90 -2.90 14.45
C LYS A 127 -3.41 -4.29 14.84
N LYS A 128 -3.30 -5.29 13.95
CA LYS A 128 -3.75 -6.67 14.24
C LYS A 128 -2.75 -7.40 15.14
N ASP A 129 -3.23 -8.23 16.05
CA ASP A 129 -2.35 -9.02 16.93
C ASP A 129 -1.49 -10.03 16.17
N LYS A 130 -2.05 -10.56 15.07
CA LYS A 130 -1.43 -11.50 14.14
C LYS A 130 -1.48 -10.95 12.72
N LEU A 131 -0.40 -11.14 12.00
CA LEU A 131 -0.16 -10.59 10.67
C LEU A 131 0.34 -11.71 9.77
N HIS A 132 0.01 -11.67 8.49
CA HIS A 132 0.72 -12.49 7.52
C HIS A 132 1.95 -11.71 7.04
N TYR A 133 3.08 -12.39 6.88
CA TYR A 133 4.31 -11.81 6.35
C TYR A 133 4.76 -12.63 5.14
N PHE A 134 4.81 -12.00 3.97
CA PHE A 134 5.28 -12.61 2.73
C PHE A 134 6.77 -12.34 2.52
N ALA A 135 7.60 -13.37 2.70
CA ALA A 135 9.03 -13.33 2.41
C ALA A 135 9.32 -13.83 1.00
N PHE A 136 10.02 -13.03 0.20
CA PHE A 136 10.37 -13.33 -1.19
C PHE A 136 11.88 -13.31 -1.47
N GLY A 137 12.70 -13.19 -0.42
CA GLY A 137 14.16 -13.12 -0.51
C GLY A 137 14.83 -13.87 0.64
N SER A 138 15.88 -13.27 1.23
CA SER A 138 16.64 -13.93 2.31
C SER A 138 15.84 -14.30 3.57
N CYS A 139 14.65 -13.72 3.77
CA CYS A 139 13.74 -14.09 4.86
C CYS A 139 12.97 -15.40 4.60
N MET A 140 13.15 -16.05 3.44
CA MET A 140 12.70 -17.41 3.20
C MET A 140 13.61 -18.47 3.85
N ASP A 141 14.82 -18.08 4.24
CA ASP A 141 15.78 -18.91 4.95
C ASP A 141 15.83 -18.55 6.45
N ASN A 142 16.19 -19.52 7.30
CA ASN A 142 16.19 -19.36 8.76
C ASN A 142 17.57 -19.13 9.40
N GLU A 143 18.67 -19.16 8.65
CA GLU A 143 20.04 -19.02 9.17
C GLU A 143 20.22 -17.69 9.92
N ARG A 144 19.76 -16.59 9.30
CA ARG A 144 19.83 -15.25 9.92
C ARG A 144 18.90 -15.10 11.11
N PHE A 145 17.75 -15.78 11.10
CA PHE A 145 16.84 -15.78 12.25
C PHE A 145 17.47 -16.52 13.44
N ARG A 146 18.09 -17.67 13.20
CA ARG A 146 18.79 -18.46 14.23
C ARG A 146 20.00 -17.74 14.79
N THR A 147 20.83 -17.17 13.92
CA THR A 147 22.00 -16.37 14.32
C THR A 147 21.57 -15.16 15.16
N GLY A 148 20.47 -14.50 14.78
CA GLY A 148 19.86 -13.42 15.55
C GLY A 148 19.08 -13.87 16.79
N LYS A 149 18.96 -15.18 17.05
CA LYS A 149 18.15 -15.78 18.13
C LYS A 149 16.67 -15.37 18.12
N VAL A 150 16.12 -15.14 16.94
CA VAL A 150 14.73 -14.72 16.71
C VAL A 150 13.94 -15.74 15.88
N ASP A 151 14.49 -16.91 15.61
CA ASP A 151 13.83 -17.97 14.83
C ASP A 151 12.52 -18.44 15.46
N HIS A 152 12.38 -18.34 16.79
CA HIS A 152 11.13 -18.59 17.49
C HIS A 152 9.98 -17.67 17.05
N LEU A 153 10.27 -16.48 16.51
CA LEU A 153 9.27 -15.54 15.98
C LEU A 153 8.74 -15.94 14.59
N PHE A 154 9.39 -16.89 13.90
CA PHE A 154 9.12 -17.27 12.51
C PHE A 154 8.83 -18.76 12.35
N GLN A 155 8.29 -19.41 13.39
CA GLN A 155 7.99 -20.85 13.37
C GLN A 155 6.66 -21.20 12.69
N ASN A 156 5.68 -20.29 12.70
CA ASN A 156 4.37 -20.53 12.10
C ASN A 156 4.37 -20.21 10.60
N VAL A 157 4.87 -21.16 9.80
CA VAL A 157 4.90 -21.08 8.34
C VAL A 157 3.59 -21.59 7.77
N LEU A 158 2.83 -20.73 7.10
CA LEU A 158 1.57 -21.08 6.45
C LEU A 158 1.78 -21.82 5.12
N GLY A 159 2.94 -21.60 4.48
CA GLY A 159 3.37 -22.32 3.28
C GLY A 159 3.87 -21.41 2.17
N CYS A 160 3.89 -21.94 0.95
CA CYS A 160 4.23 -21.18 -0.25
C CYS A 160 3.05 -20.29 -0.67
N GLY A 161 3.31 -18.99 -0.78
CA GLY A 161 2.40 -17.99 -1.32
C GLY A 161 2.82 -17.54 -2.72
N THR A 162 1.85 -17.24 -3.57
CA THR A 162 2.06 -16.66 -4.89
C THR A 162 1.51 -15.23 -4.92
N LEU A 163 2.37 -14.27 -5.24
CA LEU A 163 2.03 -12.88 -5.49
C LEU A 163 1.97 -12.64 -7.01
N SER A 164 0.78 -12.46 -7.55
CA SER A 164 0.56 -12.21 -8.99
C SER A 164 0.68 -10.73 -9.34
N GLY A 165 1.16 -10.41 -10.54
CA GLY A 165 1.30 -9.02 -11.01
C GLY A 165 2.56 -8.31 -10.54
N TYR A 166 3.53 -9.06 -10.02
CA TYR A 166 4.83 -8.53 -9.56
C TYR A 166 5.97 -9.35 -10.17
N ASP A 167 7.13 -8.70 -10.30
CA ASP A 167 8.39 -9.31 -10.71
C ASP A 167 9.41 -9.24 -9.57
N LEU A 168 10.21 -10.30 -9.42
CA LEU A 168 11.32 -10.33 -8.47
C LEU A 168 12.55 -9.70 -9.12
N THR A 169 13.08 -8.65 -8.51
CA THR A 169 14.24 -7.90 -9.00
C THR A 169 15.32 -7.81 -7.92
N PHE A 170 16.44 -7.18 -8.26
CA PHE A 170 17.53 -6.87 -7.32
C PHE A 170 17.86 -5.36 -7.34
N SER A 171 16.82 -4.53 -7.24
CA SER A 171 16.89 -3.06 -7.43
C SER A 171 17.45 -2.29 -6.25
N HIS A 172 17.56 -2.89 -5.06
CA HIS A 172 18.16 -2.23 -3.91
C HIS A 172 19.67 -2.49 -3.87
N HIS A 173 20.46 -1.50 -4.33
CA HIS A 173 21.91 -1.64 -4.48
C HIS A 173 22.67 -1.23 -3.22
N THR A 174 23.50 -2.14 -2.70
CA THR A 174 24.52 -1.86 -1.69
C THR A 174 25.92 -2.04 -2.31
N PRO A 175 27.00 -1.58 -1.66
CA PRO A 175 28.36 -1.69 -2.22
C PRO A 175 28.79 -3.12 -2.58
N ASP A 176 28.20 -4.14 -1.93
CA ASP A 176 28.47 -5.56 -2.14
C ASP A 176 27.49 -6.26 -3.10
N GLY A 177 26.52 -5.55 -3.68
CA GLY A 177 25.60 -6.09 -4.68
C GLY A 177 24.12 -5.72 -4.45
N GLY A 178 23.24 -6.24 -5.31
CA GLY A 178 21.80 -6.00 -5.21
C GLY A 178 21.13 -6.84 -4.11
N ARG A 179 20.09 -6.30 -3.49
CA ARG A 179 19.16 -7.00 -2.59
C ARG A 179 17.83 -7.21 -3.29
N ALA A 180 17.17 -8.33 -2.96
CA ALA A 180 15.89 -8.71 -3.54
C ALA A 180 14.83 -7.62 -3.32
N ASP A 181 14.03 -7.37 -4.33
CA ASP A 181 12.93 -6.41 -4.32
C ASP A 181 11.79 -6.97 -5.17
N ILE A 182 10.57 -6.47 -4.94
CA ILE A 182 9.42 -6.80 -5.77
C ILE A 182 8.85 -5.53 -6.38
N VAL A 183 8.67 -5.54 -7.69
CA VAL A 183 8.16 -4.40 -8.44
C VAL A 183 6.91 -4.81 -9.20
N GLU A 184 5.97 -3.88 -9.37
CA GLU A 184 4.77 -4.15 -10.17
C GLU A 184 5.17 -4.51 -11.61
N ASP A 185 4.65 -5.63 -12.12
CA ASP A 185 4.78 -6.01 -13.52
C ASP A 185 3.69 -5.28 -14.32
N GLU A 186 4.09 -4.33 -15.18
CA GLU A 186 3.16 -3.51 -15.98
C GLU A 186 2.21 -4.36 -16.85
N LEU A 187 2.62 -5.58 -17.22
CA LEU A 187 1.78 -6.50 -17.99
C LEU A 187 0.88 -7.39 -17.11
N GLY A 188 1.12 -7.43 -15.80
CA GLY A 188 0.36 -8.23 -14.84
C GLY A 188 0.45 -9.74 -15.05
N LYS A 189 1.48 -10.23 -15.75
CA LYS A 189 1.62 -11.64 -16.16
C LYS A 189 2.58 -12.42 -15.28
N ARG A 190 3.51 -11.73 -14.63
CA ARG A 190 4.51 -12.34 -13.76
C ARG A 190 3.93 -12.63 -12.39
N LYS A 191 4.62 -13.53 -11.70
CA LYS A 191 4.30 -13.91 -10.33
C LYS A 191 5.60 -14.10 -9.55
N VAL A 192 5.55 -13.78 -8.27
CA VAL A 192 6.62 -14.04 -7.31
C VAL A 192 6.13 -15.10 -6.33
N GLU A 193 6.93 -16.12 -6.12
CA GLU A 193 6.68 -17.12 -5.09
C GLU A 193 7.53 -16.81 -3.86
N GLY A 194 6.97 -17.09 -2.68
CA GLY A 194 7.62 -16.80 -1.41
C GLY A 194 7.02 -17.60 -0.26
N LEU A 195 7.62 -17.48 0.92
CA LEU A 195 7.07 -18.09 2.14
C LEU A 195 6.16 -17.10 2.86
N VAL A 196 4.98 -17.57 3.26
CA VAL A 196 4.09 -16.82 4.14
C VAL A 196 4.23 -17.32 5.56
N TYR A 197 4.47 -16.40 6.48
CA TYR A 197 4.48 -16.63 7.92
C TYR A 197 3.24 -15.99 8.56
N GLU A 198 2.70 -16.58 9.62
CA GLU A 198 1.88 -15.85 10.58
C GLU A 198 2.79 -15.33 11.70
N VAL A 199 2.84 -14.00 11.87
CA VAL A 199 3.80 -13.34 12.76
C VAL A 199 3.10 -12.43 13.79
N SER A 200 3.77 -12.25 14.93
CA SER A 200 3.30 -11.38 16.01
C SER A 200 3.77 -9.93 15.84
N GLN A 201 3.27 -9.04 16.70
CA GLN A 201 3.77 -7.67 16.82
C GLN A 201 5.26 -7.58 17.19
N GLU A 202 5.80 -8.56 17.90
CA GLU A 202 7.23 -8.62 18.23
C GLU A 202 8.06 -8.91 16.98
N ALA A 203 7.63 -9.88 16.17
CA ALA A 203 8.26 -10.20 14.90
C ALA A 203 8.23 -9.01 13.93
N LEU A 204 7.12 -8.25 13.89
CA LEU A 204 7.01 -7.03 13.08
C LEU A 204 8.09 -5.99 13.45
N LYS A 205 8.34 -5.77 14.74
CA LYS A 205 9.39 -4.84 15.20
C LYS A 205 10.77 -5.28 14.74
N TYR A 206 11.06 -6.58 14.84
CA TYR A 206 12.31 -7.15 14.31
C TYR A 206 12.43 -6.94 12.79
N LEU A 207 11.36 -7.22 12.03
CA LEU A 207 11.36 -7.00 10.57
C LEU A 207 11.61 -5.54 10.22
N TYR A 208 10.98 -4.59 10.91
CA TYR A 208 11.18 -3.16 10.64
C TYR A 208 12.63 -2.73 10.87
N GLN A 209 13.29 -3.29 11.88
CA GLN A 209 14.71 -3.06 12.12
C GLN A 209 15.57 -3.72 11.03
N ARG A 210 15.29 -4.97 10.67
CA ARG A 210 16.05 -5.75 9.67
C ARG A 210 15.97 -5.12 8.29
N GLU A 211 14.79 -4.68 7.87
CA GLU A 211 14.54 -4.07 6.56
C GLU A 211 14.85 -2.57 6.53
N GLY A 212 15.30 -1.99 7.66
CA GLY A 212 15.71 -0.59 7.73
C GLY A 212 14.57 0.39 7.45
N VAL A 213 13.33 0.08 7.89
CA VAL A 213 12.14 0.89 7.59
C VAL A 213 12.29 2.35 8.01
N TYR A 214 12.90 2.59 9.16
CA TYR A 214 13.15 3.94 9.69
C TYR A 214 14.45 4.59 9.17
N ARG A 215 15.17 3.91 8.29
CA ARG A 215 16.41 4.38 7.64
C ARG A 215 16.26 4.42 6.12
N GLU A 216 15.03 4.43 5.63
CA GLU A 216 14.71 4.45 4.20
C GLU A 216 15.30 3.26 3.41
N GLY A 217 15.47 2.10 4.06
CA GLY A 217 15.89 0.86 3.40
C GLY A 217 14.78 0.29 2.52
N TYR A 218 13.78 -0.33 3.16
CA TYR A 218 12.52 -0.73 2.53
C TYR A 218 11.34 -0.03 3.20
N ARG A 219 10.23 0.11 2.48
CA ARG A 219 8.94 0.53 3.05
C ARG A 219 8.03 -0.68 3.28
N PRO A 220 7.19 -0.68 4.33
CA PRO A 220 6.14 -1.68 4.44
C PRO A 220 5.10 -1.49 3.33
N VAL A 221 4.58 -2.60 2.83
CA VAL A 221 3.52 -2.68 1.81
C VAL A 221 2.56 -3.79 2.23
N VAL A 222 1.28 -3.64 1.90
CA VAL A 222 0.30 -4.72 2.01
C VAL A 222 0.01 -5.22 0.60
N VAL A 223 0.17 -6.52 0.39
CA VAL A 223 -0.12 -7.21 -0.87
C VAL A 223 -1.08 -8.38 -0.64
N ASP A 224 -1.79 -8.80 -1.69
CA ASP A 224 -2.63 -10.00 -1.61
C ASP A 224 -1.88 -11.19 -2.19
N VAL A 225 -1.75 -12.25 -1.39
CA VAL A 225 -0.99 -13.45 -1.71
C VAL A 225 -1.92 -14.64 -1.74
N GLN A 226 -1.77 -15.47 -2.77
CA GLN A 226 -2.49 -16.72 -2.94
C GLN A 226 -1.72 -17.87 -2.28
N LEU A 227 -2.22 -18.39 -1.16
CA LEU A 227 -1.72 -19.65 -0.59
C LEU A 227 -2.27 -20.84 -1.38
N LYS A 228 -1.51 -21.93 -1.49
CA LYS A 228 -1.97 -23.13 -2.18
C LYS A 228 -3.28 -23.66 -1.58
N ASP A 229 -4.30 -23.86 -2.42
CA ASP A 229 -5.62 -24.41 -2.05
C ASP A 229 -6.38 -23.63 -0.95
N GLN A 230 -6.06 -22.34 -0.77
CA GLN A 230 -6.67 -21.44 0.22
C GLN A 230 -7.22 -20.17 -0.46
N PRO A 231 -8.00 -19.31 0.22
CA PRO A 231 -8.33 -18.00 -0.33
C PRO A 231 -7.10 -17.07 -0.40
N LEU A 232 -7.20 -15.97 -1.17
CA LEU A 232 -6.22 -14.89 -1.07
C LEU A 232 -6.21 -14.33 0.36
N ILE A 233 -5.01 -14.03 0.84
CA ILE A 233 -4.79 -13.38 2.13
C ILE A 233 -3.99 -12.11 1.92
N SER A 234 -4.28 -11.07 2.70
CA SER A 234 -3.43 -9.89 2.73
C SER A 234 -2.24 -10.12 3.67
N ALA A 235 -1.04 -9.84 3.18
CA ALA A 235 0.26 -9.98 3.87
C ALA A 235 1.09 -8.70 3.73
#